data_AF-A0A9N9P3S5-F1
#
_entry.id   AF-A0A9N9P3S5-F1
#
_cell.length_a   1.000
_cell.length_b   1.000
_cell.length_c   1.000
_cell.angle_alpha   90.00
_cell.angle_beta   90.00
_cell.angle_gamma   90.00
#
_symmetry.space_group_name_H-M   'P 1'
#
loop_
_entity.id
_entity.type
_entity.pdbx_description
1 polymer ?
#
loop_
_entity_poly.entity_id
_entity_poly.type
_entity_poly.pdbx_seq_one_letter_code
_entity_poly.pdbx_strand_id
1 'polypeptide(L)'
;EEYPDEDLAKHIILRLEQRWKQWEQPLLLLAFLLNSSIRDTWFRTNTDNLNFTYLAQFITYYYKVWFEYQLTCILLEFEKYRKYEYSFDHSTYKQFKENILKFWEFVSPSTKELGPLPVRLFGICVNAASVEQLLSSMGFIHTNQRNCLQ
;
A
#
# COMPACT_ATOMS: atom_id res chain seq x y z
N GLU A 1 -23.83 -12.06 -30.72
CA GLU A 1 -24.17 -12.94 -29.58
C GLU A 1 -23.85 -12.16 -28.31
N GLU A 2 -24.87 -11.73 -27.58
CA GLU A 2 -24.70 -11.18 -26.22
C GLU A 2 -24.25 -12.35 -25.34
N TYR A 3 -22.97 -12.35 -24.95
CA TYR A 3 -22.53 -13.22 -23.87
C TYR A 3 -23.35 -12.85 -22.62
N PRO A 4 -24.01 -13.80 -21.95
CA PRO A 4 -24.75 -13.49 -20.74
C PRO A 4 -23.74 -12.96 -19.71
N ASP A 5 -24.05 -11.79 -19.15
CA ASP A 5 -23.19 -10.97 -18.28
C ASP A 5 -22.52 -11.78 -17.15
N GLU A 6 -23.16 -12.87 -16.70
CA GLU A 6 -22.63 -13.80 -15.70
C GLU A 6 -21.37 -14.56 -16.13
N ASP A 7 -21.23 -14.91 -17.41
CA ASP A 7 -20.06 -15.64 -17.91
C ASP A 7 -18.84 -14.71 -18.00
N LEU A 8 -19.08 -13.46 -18.41
CA LEU A 8 -18.06 -12.41 -18.39
C LEU A 8 -17.59 -12.13 -16.95
N ALA A 9 -18.52 -11.99 -15.99
CA ALA A 9 -18.19 -11.76 -14.59
C ALA A 9 -17.31 -12.88 -14.01
N LYS A 10 -17.64 -14.15 -14.29
CA LYS A 10 -16.84 -15.31 -13.86
C LYS A 10 -15.43 -15.29 -14.45
N HIS A 11 -15.31 -14.97 -15.74
CA HIS A 11 -14.00 -14.85 -16.39
C HIS A 11 -13.16 -13.70 -15.82
N ILE A 12 -13.78 -12.55 -15.52
CA ILE A 12 -13.10 -11.41 -14.88
C ILE A 12 -12.59 -11.82 -13.49
N ILE A 13 -13.42 -12.44 -12.65
CA ILE A 13 -13.02 -12.89 -11.32
C ILE A 13 -11.85 -13.87 -11.40
N LEU A 14 -11.94 -14.89 -12.28
CA LEU A 14 -10.90 -15.89 -12.44
C LEU A 14 -9.57 -15.25 -12.88
N ARG A 15 -9.60 -14.25 -13.77
CA ARG A 15 -8.41 -13.50 -14.18
C ARG A 15 -7.85 -12.65 -13.04
N LEU A 16 -8.71 -12.02 -12.24
CA LEU A 16 -8.28 -11.25 -11.07
C LEU A 16 -7.63 -12.15 -10.03
N GLU A 17 -8.19 -13.32 -9.74
CA GLU A 17 -7.60 -14.30 -8.81
C GLU A 17 -6.25 -14.83 -9.30
N GLN A 18 -6.12 -15.12 -10.60
CA GLN A 18 -4.85 -15.53 -11.20
C GLN A 18 -3.78 -14.46 -11.05
N ARG A 19 -4.10 -13.20 -11.36
CA ARG A 19 -3.18 -12.07 -11.18
C ARG A 19 -2.85 -11.85 -9.71
N TRP A 20 -3.85 -11.90 -8.83
CA TRP A 20 -3.67 -11.76 -7.40
C TRP A 20 -2.66 -12.78 -6.86
N LYS A 21 -2.69 -14.03 -7.33
CA LYS A 21 -1.70 -15.07 -6.96
C LYS A 21 -0.27 -14.77 -7.43
N GLN A 22 -0.11 -13.98 -8.50
CA GLN A 22 1.20 -13.61 -9.04
C GLN A 22 1.80 -12.36 -8.37
N TRP A 23 0.97 -11.53 -7.75
CA TRP A 23 1.39 -10.26 -7.15
C TRP A 23 1.92 -10.46 -5.73
N GLU A 24 2.70 -9.49 -5.23
CA GLU A 24 3.10 -9.46 -3.82
C GLU A 24 1.92 -9.10 -2.90
N GLN A 25 1.05 -10.11 -2.66
CA GLN A 25 -0.11 -10.00 -1.79
C GLN A 25 0.21 -9.42 -0.41
N PRO A 26 1.33 -9.79 0.26
CA PRO A 26 1.63 -9.25 1.59
C PRO A 26 1.82 -7.73 1.58
N LEU A 27 2.44 -7.18 0.54
CA LEU A 27 2.76 -5.75 0.47
C LEU A 27 1.48 -4.92 0.26
N LEU A 28 0.56 -5.40 -0.58
CA LEU A 28 -0.77 -4.80 -0.73
C LEU A 28 -1.58 -4.88 0.57
N LEU A 29 -1.57 -6.02 1.25
CA LEU A 29 -2.25 -6.19 2.54
C LEU A 29 -1.72 -5.20 3.58
N LEU A 30 -0.40 -4.99 3.62
CA LEU A 30 0.20 -3.97 4.48
C LEU A 30 -0.23 -2.56 4.09
N ALA A 31 -0.35 -2.24 2.81
CA ALA A 31 -0.80 -0.92 2.37
C ALA A 31 -2.24 -0.64 2.80
N PHE A 32 -3.13 -1.64 2.70
CA PHE A 32 -4.49 -1.53 3.21
C PHE A 32 -4.56 -1.44 4.73
N LEU A 33 -3.72 -2.22 5.43
CA LEU A 33 -3.65 -2.23 6.89
C LEU A 33 -3.16 -0.88 7.47
N LEU A 34 -2.14 -0.29 6.84
CA LEU A 34 -1.50 0.96 7.27
C LEU A 34 -2.28 2.20 6.78
N ASN A 35 -3.35 2.01 6.02
CA ASN A 35 -4.27 3.07 5.68
C ASN A 35 -5.35 3.21 6.76
N SER A 36 -5.26 4.28 7.56
CA SER A 36 -6.15 4.46 8.71
C SER A 36 -7.63 4.65 8.35
N SER A 37 -8.00 5.07 7.13
CA SER A 37 -9.42 5.14 6.74
C SER A 37 -9.96 3.79 6.30
N ILE A 38 -9.16 3.04 5.52
CA ILE A 38 -9.59 1.76 4.94
C ILE A 38 -9.53 0.63 5.97
N ARG A 39 -8.55 0.69 6.90
CA ARG A 39 -8.36 -0.30 7.97
C ARG A 39 -9.67 -0.58 8.71
N ASP A 40 -10.39 0.47 9.08
CA ASP A 40 -11.65 0.35 9.82
C ASP A 40 -12.74 -0.36 9.01
N THR A 41 -12.81 -0.13 7.69
CA THR A 41 -13.83 -0.73 6.84
C THR A 41 -13.54 -2.20 6.53
N TRP A 42 -12.28 -2.56 6.31
CA TRP A 42 -11.89 -3.89 5.81
C TRP A 42 -11.45 -4.86 6.89
N PHE A 43 -10.92 -4.38 8.01
CA PHE A 43 -10.38 -5.23 9.09
C PHE A 43 -11.24 -5.24 10.36
N ARG A 44 -12.36 -4.49 10.42
CA ARG A 44 -13.35 -4.60 11.52
C ARG A 44 -14.37 -5.70 11.32
N THR A 45 -14.62 -6.12 10.08
CA THR A 45 -15.42 -7.31 9.80
C THR A 45 -14.58 -8.51 10.19
N ASN A 46 -14.95 -9.20 11.28
CA ASN A 46 -14.37 -10.47 11.72
C ASN A 46 -14.28 -11.43 10.53
N THR A 47 -13.17 -11.37 9.82
CA THR A 47 -12.78 -12.37 8.85
C THR A 47 -11.91 -13.30 9.66
N ASP A 48 -12.43 -14.47 9.99
CA ASP A 48 -11.74 -15.49 10.80
C ASP A 48 -10.35 -15.87 10.26
N ASN A 49 -10.05 -15.46 9.03
CA ASN A 49 -8.81 -15.72 8.30
C ASN A 49 -7.71 -14.66 8.48
N LEU A 50 -7.98 -13.46 9.01
CA LEU A 50 -6.98 -12.39 9.15
C LEU A 50 -6.42 -12.31 10.56
N ASN A 51 -5.36 -13.08 10.82
CA ASN A 51 -4.62 -13.01 12.09
C ASN A 51 -3.62 -11.85 12.07
N PHE A 52 -3.80 -10.88 12.98
CA PHE A 52 -2.88 -9.76 13.19
C PHE A 52 -1.43 -10.20 13.46
N THR A 53 -1.24 -11.42 13.97
CA THR A 53 0.09 -12.02 14.16
C THR A 53 0.80 -12.25 12.83
N TYR A 54 0.09 -12.70 11.78
CA TYR A 54 0.67 -12.86 10.44
C TYR A 54 0.98 -11.50 9.80
N LEU A 55 0.12 -10.50 10.00
CA LEU A 55 0.38 -9.14 9.54
C LEU A 55 1.62 -8.55 10.21
N ALA A 56 1.79 -8.77 11.51
CA ALA A 56 2.98 -8.36 12.24
C ALA A 56 4.26 -9.04 11.73
N GLN A 57 4.19 -10.31 11.30
CA GLN A 57 5.32 -10.99 10.65
C GLN A 57 5.71 -10.31 9.34
N PHE A 58 4.73 -9.92 8.50
CA PHE A 58 5.03 -9.18 7.26
C PHE A 58 5.64 -7.81 7.55
N ILE A 59 5.09 -7.04 8.49
CA ILE A 59 5.67 -5.75 8.92
C ILE A 59 7.14 -5.94 9.33
N THR A 60 7.41 -6.95 10.15
CA THR A 60 8.76 -7.27 10.65
C THR A 60 9.69 -7.66 9.51
N TYR A 61 9.22 -8.50 8.59
CA TYR A 61 9.97 -8.95 7.42
C TYR A 61 10.37 -7.78 6.52
N TYR A 62 9.40 -6.96 6.08
CA TYR A 62 9.68 -5.85 5.16
C TYR A 62 10.51 -4.76 5.81
N TYR A 63 10.30 -4.49 7.11
CA TYR A 63 11.17 -3.55 7.82
C TYR A 63 12.62 -4.02 7.80
N LYS A 64 12.86 -5.30 8.11
CA LYS A 64 14.22 -5.88 8.08
C LYS A 64 14.83 -5.84 6.68
N VAL A 65 14.07 -6.17 5.65
CA VAL A 65 14.54 -6.17 4.25
C VAL A 65 14.86 -4.77 3.75
N TRP A 66 14.10 -3.75 4.18
CA TRP A 66 14.26 -2.39 3.67
C TRP A 66 15.24 -1.54 4.44
N PHE A 67 15.34 -1.71 5.75
CA PHE A 67 16.11 -0.82 6.61
C PHE A 67 17.32 -1.48 7.26
N GLU A 68 17.46 -2.82 7.18
CA GLU A 68 18.61 -3.58 7.69
C GLU A 68 18.96 -3.38 9.19
N TYR A 69 18.10 -2.72 9.96
CA TYR A 69 18.31 -2.44 11.39
C TYR A 69 17.82 -3.57 12.31
N GLN A 70 18.34 -3.58 13.55
CA GLN A 70 17.81 -4.43 14.62
C GLN A 70 16.42 -3.95 15.04
N LEU A 71 15.48 -4.89 15.07
CA LEU A 71 14.11 -4.68 15.52
C LEU A 71 14.11 -4.55 17.04
N THR A 72 13.70 -3.40 17.57
CA THR A 72 13.65 -3.14 19.00
C THR A 72 12.23 -2.89 19.50
N CYS A 73 11.37 -2.26 18.71
CA CYS A 73 10.04 -1.87 19.17
C CYS A 73 8.93 -1.87 18.10
N ILE A 74 9.15 -2.37 16.89
CA ILE A 74 8.15 -2.35 15.80
C ILE A 74 6.82 -2.99 16.19
N LEU A 75 6.86 -4.10 16.94
CA LEU A 75 5.66 -4.81 17.37
C LEU A 75 4.89 -4.02 18.42
N LEU A 76 5.61 -3.32 19.31
CA LEU A 76 5.02 -2.44 20.31
C LEU A 76 4.33 -1.26 19.61
N GLU A 77 5.01 -0.61 18.65
CA GLU A 77 4.42 0.49 17.88
C GLU A 77 3.23 0.03 17.03
N PHE A 78 3.30 -1.18 16.47
CA PHE A 78 2.17 -1.77 15.76
C PHE A 78 0.98 -2.05 16.68
N GLU A 79 1.23 -2.50 17.92
CA GLU A 79 0.17 -2.67 18.91
C GLU A 79 -0.49 -1.32 19.27
N LYS A 80 0.30 -0.26 19.44
CA LYS A 80 -0.22 1.11 19.66
C LYS A 80 -1.07 1.58 18.48
N TYR A 81 -0.60 1.35 17.26
CA TYR A 81 -1.35 1.63 16.04
C TYR A 81 -2.69 0.87 16.00
N ARG A 82 -2.68 -0.42 16.36
CA ARG A 82 -3.88 -1.26 16.43
C ARG A 82 -4.87 -0.79 17.50
N LYS A 83 -4.38 -0.31 18.65
CA LYS A 83 -5.20 0.17 19.77
C LYS A 83 -5.69 1.61 19.61
N TYR A 84 -5.37 2.27 18.49
CA TYR A 84 -5.70 3.69 18.25
C TYR A 84 -5.16 4.59 19.37
N GLU A 85 -3.99 4.26 19.90
CA GLU A 85 -3.33 5.12 20.88
C GLU A 85 -2.98 6.48 20.26
N TYR A 86 -2.84 7.50 21.12
CA TYR A 86 -2.59 8.87 20.71
C TYR A 86 -1.46 8.99 19.69
N SER A 87 -1.71 9.75 18.62
CA SER A 87 -0.99 9.86 17.33
C SER A 87 -1.49 8.93 16.22
N PHE A 88 -2.19 7.83 16.54
CA PHE A 88 -2.77 6.90 15.56
C PHE A 88 -4.30 6.87 15.55
N ASP A 89 -4.90 7.72 16.35
CA ASP A 89 -6.34 7.83 16.49
C ASP A 89 -6.98 8.46 15.25
N HIS A 90 -8.25 8.14 15.05
CA HIS A 90 -9.00 8.59 13.88
C HIS A 90 -9.17 10.12 13.85
N SER A 91 -9.17 10.78 15.01
CA SER A 91 -9.31 12.24 15.07
C SER A 91 -8.07 12.94 14.55
N THR A 92 -6.88 12.46 14.90
CA THR A 92 -5.60 12.93 14.36
C THR A 92 -5.52 12.69 12.85
N TYR A 93 -5.89 11.50 12.37
CA TYR A 93 -5.89 11.20 10.93
C TYR A 93 -6.80 12.15 10.11
N LYS A 94 -7.99 12.48 10.63
CA LYS A 94 -8.92 13.42 9.95
C LYS A 94 -8.33 14.83 9.76
N GLN A 95 -7.44 15.28 10.64
CA GLN A 95 -6.81 16.60 10.51
C GLN A 95 -5.98 16.71 9.23
N PHE A 96 -5.48 15.59 8.71
CA PHE A 96 -4.73 15.51 7.46
C PHE A 96 -5.61 15.39 6.21
N LYS A 97 -6.95 15.52 6.34
CA LYS A 97 -7.91 15.37 5.24
C LYS A 97 -7.73 14.05 4.48
N GLU A 98 -7.50 12.97 5.23
CA GLU A 98 -7.28 11.62 4.68
C GLU A 98 -6.03 11.49 3.79
N ASN A 99 -5.09 12.43 3.89
CA ASN A 99 -3.79 12.30 3.24
C ASN A 99 -2.89 11.37 4.05
N ILE A 100 -2.78 10.13 3.57
CA ILE A 100 -2.03 9.04 4.20
C ILE A 100 -0.54 9.38 4.36
N LEU A 101 0.08 9.95 3.31
CA LEU A 101 1.50 10.29 3.33
C LEU A 101 1.80 11.36 4.38
N LYS A 102 1.03 12.46 4.40
CA LYS A 102 1.22 13.54 5.38
C LYS A 102 1.00 13.08 6.82
N PHE A 103 0.04 12.17 7.02
CA PHE A 103 -0.17 11.56 8.33
C PHE A 103 1.05 10.75 8.78
N TRP A 104 1.57 9.88 7.91
CA TRP A 104 2.73 9.07 8.26
C TRP A 104 4.03 9.87 8.38
N GLU A 105 4.20 10.94 7.60
CA GLU A 105 5.28 11.92 7.77
C GLU A 105 5.21 12.62 9.14
N PHE A 106 4.00 12.92 9.63
CA PHE A 106 3.79 13.50 10.96
C PHE A 106 4.07 12.51 12.10
N VAL A 107 3.75 11.23 11.92
CA VAL A 107 3.95 10.18 12.93
C VAL A 107 5.35 9.58 12.89
N SER A 108 6.06 9.71 11.77
CA SER A 108 7.42 9.14 11.62
C SER A 108 8.43 9.66 12.65
N PRO A 109 8.41 10.91 13.12
CA PRO A 109 9.30 11.37 14.18
C PRO A 109 8.96 10.82 15.56
N SER A 110 7.70 10.44 15.82
CA SER A 110 7.24 9.91 17.11
C SER A 110 7.38 8.39 17.23
N THR A 111 7.66 7.72 16.11
CA THR A 111 7.85 6.26 16.01
C THR A 111 9.26 5.96 15.56
N LYS A 112 9.95 5.04 16.23
CA LYS A 112 11.33 4.68 15.89
C LYS A 112 11.39 3.79 14.65
N GLU A 113 10.41 2.89 14.48
CA GLU A 113 10.51 1.81 13.49
C GLU A 113 9.27 1.76 12.57
N LEU A 114 8.08 1.90 13.12
CA LEU A 114 6.85 1.74 12.37
C LEU A 114 6.61 2.86 11.37
N GLY A 115 6.83 4.14 11.71
CA GLY A 115 6.50 5.27 10.84
C GLY A 115 7.24 5.34 9.49
N PRO A 116 8.55 5.05 9.42
CA PRO A 116 9.29 5.01 8.16
C PRO A 116 8.78 3.95 7.17
N LEU A 117 8.21 2.85 7.67
CA LEU A 117 7.75 1.72 6.84
C LEU A 117 6.58 2.11 5.90
N PRO A 118 5.45 2.68 6.37
CA PRO A 118 4.39 3.23 5.54
C PRO A 118 4.87 4.31 4.56
N VAL A 119 5.76 5.23 5.00
CA VAL A 119 6.27 6.29 4.12
C VAL A 119 6.96 5.68 2.90
N ARG A 120 7.81 4.66 3.12
CA ARG A 120 8.46 3.92 2.03
C ARG A 120 7.46 3.09 1.21
N LEU A 121 6.53 2.40 1.87
CA LEU A 121 5.52 1.56 1.23
C LEU A 121 4.64 2.36 0.26
N PHE A 122 4.12 3.51 0.69
CA PHE A 122 3.29 4.38 -0.14
C PHE A 122 4.09 5.16 -1.20
N GLY A 123 5.42 5.18 -1.10
CA GLY A 123 6.31 5.67 -2.15
C GLY A 123 6.49 4.68 -3.32
N ILE A 124 6.09 3.42 -3.17
CA ILE A 124 6.19 2.41 -4.23
C ILE A 124 5.03 2.60 -5.22
N CYS A 125 5.35 2.81 -6.50
CA CYS A 125 4.34 2.85 -7.54
C CYS A 125 3.74 1.46 -7.80
N VAL A 126 2.42 1.32 -7.66
CA VAL A 126 1.69 0.05 -7.88
C VAL A 126 1.67 -0.36 -9.35
N ASN A 127 1.80 0.59 -10.28
CA ASN A 127 1.78 0.34 -11.70
C ASN A 127 2.96 1.02 -12.40
N ALA A 128 3.59 0.30 -13.34
CA ALA A 128 4.58 0.83 -14.25
C ALA A 128 4.00 1.97 -15.12
N ALA A 129 2.68 2.04 -15.30
CA ALA A 129 2.02 3.08 -16.08
C ALA A 129 2.38 4.52 -15.65
N SER A 130 2.68 4.78 -14.37
CA SER A 130 3.16 6.11 -13.96
C SER A 130 4.55 6.41 -14.51
N VAL A 131 5.42 5.40 -14.56
CA VAL A 131 6.74 5.47 -15.21
C VAL A 131 6.58 5.53 -16.73
N GLU A 132 5.65 4.78 -17.31
CA GLU A 132 5.35 4.82 -18.76
C GLU A 132 4.78 6.18 -19.18
N GLN A 133 3.92 6.80 -18.37
CA GLN A 133 3.41 8.15 -18.60
C GLN A 133 4.54 9.18 -18.50
N LEU A 134 5.42 9.06 -17.51
CA LEU A 134 6.62 9.88 -17.39
C LEU A 134 7.51 9.72 -18.63
N LEU A 135 7.83 8.47 -19.01
CA LEU A 135 8.65 8.16 -20.18
C LEU A 135 8.00 8.58 -21.49
N SER A 136 6.67 8.50 -21.60
CA SER A 136 5.89 8.98 -22.74
C SER A 136 5.94 10.51 -22.85
N SER A 137 5.82 11.23 -21.73
CA SER A 137 6.03 12.68 -21.70
C SER A 137 7.47 13.09 -22.01
N MET A 138 8.45 12.25 -21.66
CA MET A 138 9.85 12.37 -22.09
C MET A 138 10.10 11.82 -23.50
N GLY A 139 9.07 11.31 -24.18
CA GLY A 139 9.14 10.74 -25.53
C GLY A 139 9.67 11.74 -26.56
N PHE A 140 9.46 13.05 -26.34
CA PHE A 140 10.05 14.12 -27.16
C PHE A 140 11.59 14.14 -27.13
N ILE A 141 12.21 13.71 -26.03
CA ILE A 141 13.68 13.66 -25.87
C ILE A 141 14.22 12.30 -26.35
N HIS A 142 13.46 11.21 -26.17
CA HIS A 142 13.90 9.85 -26.46
C HIS A 142 13.56 9.35 -27.87
N THR A 143 12.54 9.90 -28.52
CA THR A 143 12.33 9.65 -29.95
C THR A 143 13.07 10.71 -30.75
N ASN A 144 14.07 10.28 -31.52
CA ASN A 144 14.65 11.09 -32.58
C ASN A 144 13.56 11.35 -33.64
N GLN A 145 12.69 12.33 -33.41
CA GLN A 145 12.08 13.08 -34.51
C GLN A 145 13.13 14.03 -35.06
N ARG A 146 14.19 13.46 -35.67
CA ARG A 146 14.83 14.16 -36.78
C ARG A 146 13.79 14.21 -37.91
N ASN A 147 13.20 15.39 -38.05
CA ASN A 147 12.72 15.96 -39.31
C ASN A 147 11.65 15.15 -40.09
N CYS A 148 10.39 15.27 -39.67
CA CYS A 148 9.30 15.31 -40.65
C CYS A 148 8.76 16.75 -40.69
N LEU A 149 9.49 17.63 -41.37
CA LEU A 149 8.87 18.79 -41.99
C LEU A 149 8.12 18.26 -43.22
N GLN A 150 6.79 18.23 -43.14
CA GLN A 150 5.94 18.25 -44.34
C GLN A 150 5.79 19.69 -44.82
#